data_AF-A0A379EEA1-F1
#
_entry.id   AF-A0A379EEA1-F1
#
_cell.length_a   1.000
_cell.length_b   1.000
_cell.length_c   1.000
_cell.angle_alpha   90.00
_cell.angle_beta   90.00
_cell.angle_gamma   90.00
#
_symmetry.space_group_name_H-M   'P 1'
#
loop_
_entity.id
_entity.type
_entity.pdbx_description
1 polymer ?
#
loop_
_entity_poly.entity_id
_entity_poly.type
_entity_poly.pdbx_seq_one_letter_code
_entity_poly.pdbx_strand_id
1 'polypeptide(L)'
;MTKDENIWTGIKFLLLLLFSVALTYILLCKYFVHIPESGTEQLVKDIDESEAILVDQQAMADKFDRIRADIDSLNFEVQQVQHTSEIKADISQLQDAYKKHGRNPKYLYGVQASKFLQGYFDIRENLGYTVSDNRLIEEDLEKIKANI
;
A
#
# COMPACT_ATOMS: atom_id res chain seq x y z
N MET A 1 -57.32 -20.83 52.68
CA MET A 1 -56.85 -20.58 51.29
C MET A 1 -56.46 -21.91 50.69
N THR A 2 -57.18 -22.33 49.66
CA THR A 2 -57.03 -23.64 49.01
C THR A 2 -55.72 -23.71 48.25
N LYS A 3 -55.07 -24.88 48.30
CA LYS A 3 -53.70 -25.14 47.84
C LYS A 3 -53.43 -24.67 46.39
N ASP A 4 -54.46 -24.70 45.54
CA ASP A 4 -54.41 -24.26 44.14
C ASP A 4 -54.25 -22.75 43.97
N GLU A 5 -54.79 -21.94 44.88
CA GLU A 5 -54.73 -20.47 44.81
C GLU A 5 -53.31 -19.95 45.08
N ASN A 6 -52.58 -20.64 45.97
CA ASN A 6 -51.19 -20.31 46.31
C ASN A 6 -50.24 -20.72 45.17
N ILE A 7 -50.49 -21.85 44.50
CA ILE A 7 -49.72 -22.29 43.33
C ILE A 7 -49.93 -21.32 42.16
N TRP A 8 -51.17 -20.92 41.89
CA TRP A 8 -51.49 -19.96 40.84
C TRP A 8 -50.89 -18.57 41.10
N THR A 9 -50.88 -18.14 42.35
CA THR A 9 -50.24 -16.88 42.76
C THR A 9 -48.72 -16.96 42.59
N GLY A 10 -48.08 -18.08 42.95
CA GLY A 10 -46.65 -18.30 42.73
C GLY A 10 -46.25 -18.28 41.25
N ILE A 11 -47.04 -18.90 40.37
CA ILE A 11 -46.80 -18.89 38.92
C ILE A 11 -46.89 -17.47 38.36
N LYS A 12 -47.92 -16.70 38.76
CA LYS A 12 -48.07 -15.29 38.35
C LYS A 12 -46.89 -14.43 38.79
N PHE A 13 -46.44 -14.61 40.02
CA PHE A 13 -45.26 -13.90 40.55
C PHE A 13 -44.00 -14.26 39.77
N LEU A 14 -43.78 -15.54 39.47
CA LEU A 14 -42.61 -15.97 38.68
C LEU A 14 -42.62 -15.36 37.27
N LEU A 15 -43.79 -15.31 36.62
CA LEU A 15 -43.94 -14.76 35.29
C LEU A 15 -43.70 -13.24 35.28
N LEU A 16 -44.24 -12.53 36.27
CA LEU A 16 -43.99 -11.10 36.48
C LEU A 16 -42.52 -10.80 36.80
N LEU A 17 -41.87 -11.64 37.61
CA LEU A 17 -40.45 -11.50 37.93
C LEU A 17 -39.59 -11.66 36.67
N LEU A 18 -39.83 -12.69 35.87
CA LEU A 18 -39.11 -12.91 34.61
C LEU A 18 -39.30 -11.76 33.64
N PHE A 19 -40.54 -11.26 33.51
CA PHE A 19 -40.84 -10.11 32.67
C PHE A 19 -40.11 -8.84 33.15
N SER A 20 -40.11 -8.60 34.47
CA SER A 20 -39.40 -7.47 35.07
C SER A 20 -37.90 -7.56 34.80
N VAL A 21 -37.28 -8.72 35.01
CA VAL A 21 -35.84 -8.92 34.77
C VAL A 21 -35.50 -8.73 33.29
N ALA A 22 -36.32 -9.27 32.38
CA ALA A 22 -36.14 -9.08 30.94
C ALA A 22 -36.26 -7.61 30.53
N LEU A 23 -37.24 -6.88 31.07
CA LEU A 23 -37.43 -5.46 30.81
C LEU A 23 -36.23 -4.63 31.32
N THR A 24 -35.78 -4.89 32.56
CA THR A 24 -34.61 -4.23 33.13
C THR A 24 -33.35 -4.54 32.32
N TYR A 25 -33.19 -5.78 31.84
CA TYR A 25 -32.08 -6.17 30.96
C TYR A 25 -32.09 -5.41 29.63
N ILE A 26 -33.24 -5.31 28.96
CA ILE A 26 -33.39 -4.54 27.71
C ILE A 26 -33.06 -3.06 27.94
N LEU A 27 -33.54 -2.49 29.05
CA LEU A 27 -33.24 -1.09 29.40
C LEU A 27 -31.74 -0.89 29.70
N LEU A 28 -31.09 -1.81 30.40
CA LEU A 28 -29.63 -1.79 30.61
C LEU A 28 -28.87 -1.85 29.29
N CYS A 29 -29.22 -2.77 28.41
CA CYS A 29 -28.59 -2.89 27.09
C CYS A 29 -28.81 -1.65 26.22
N LYS A 30 -29.98 -0.99 26.31
CA LYS A 30 -30.28 0.18 25.48
C LYS A 30 -29.69 1.49 26.01
N TYR A 31 -29.66 1.66 27.34
CA TYR A 31 -29.33 2.95 27.95
C TYR A 31 -27.97 2.98 28.66
N PHE A 32 -27.51 1.86 29.21
CA PHE A 32 -26.20 1.78 29.89
C PHE A 32 -25.10 1.23 28.98
N VAL A 33 -25.42 0.27 28.12
CA VAL A 33 -24.50 -0.18 27.06
C VAL A 33 -24.72 0.75 25.86
N HIS A 34 -24.07 1.91 25.90
CA HIS A 34 -24.00 2.77 24.72
C HIS A 34 -23.18 2.02 23.66
N ILE A 35 -23.84 1.27 22.79
CA ILE A 35 -23.21 0.70 21.60
C ILE A 35 -22.71 1.91 20.82
N PRO A 36 -21.39 2.08 20.65
CA PRO A 36 -20.84 3.28 20.05
C PRO A 36 -21.08 3.23 18.54
N GLU A 37 -22.30 3.57 18.10
CA GLU A 37 -22.62 3.75 16.68
C GLU A 37 -21.72 4.84 16.07
N SER A 38 -21.35 5.85 16.86
CA SER A 38 -20.49 6.96 16.43
C SER A 38 -19.03 6.58 16.11
N GLY A 39 -18.51 5.48 16.67
CA GLY A 39 -17.17 5.00 16.34
C GLY A 39 -17.13 4.15 15.07
N THR A 40 -18.26 3.54 14.71
CA THR A 40 -18.32 2.55 13.63
C THR A 40 -18.26 3.22 12.26
N GLU A 41 -18.95 4.34 12.07
CA GLU A 41 -18.95 5.08 10.80
C GLU A 41 -17.57 5.68 10.47
N GLN A 42 -16.89 6.26 11.46
CA GLN A 42 -15.53 6.77 11.29
C GLN A 42 -14.54 5.64 10.98
N LEU A 43 -14.68 4.48 11.66
CA LEU A 43 -13.84 3.32 11.42
C LEU A 43 -14.03 2.76 10.01
N VAL A 44 -15.28 2.66 9.53
CA VAL A 44 -15.58 2.22 8.16
C VAL A 44 -14.95 3.17 7.14
N LYS A 45 -15.06 4.48 7.35
CA LYS A 45 -14.43 5.47 6.47
C LYS A 45 -12.90 5.36 6.44
N ASP A 46 -12.28 5.12 7.59
CA ASP A 46 -10.82 4.95 7.69
C ASP A 46 -10.37 3.64 7.01
N ILE A 47 -11.18 2.58 7.07
CA ILE A 47 -10.97 1.32 6.34
C ILE A 47 -11.04 1.56 4.84
N ASP A 48 -12.10 2.22 4.36
CA ASP A 48 -12.28 2.51 2.92
C ASP A 48 -11.13 3.35 2.37
N GLU A 49 -10.67 4.37 3.12
CA GLU A 49 -9.51 5.17 2.72
C GLU A 49 -8.22 4.33 2.68
N SER A 50 -8.04 3.44 3.66
CA SER A 50 -6.88 2.55 3.72
C SER A 50 -6.87 1.53 2.58
N GLU A 51 -8.02 0.97 2.22
CA GLU A 51 -8.16 0.03 1.10
C GLU A 51 -7.87 0.72 -0.23
N ALA A 52 -8.35 1.95 -0.43
CA ALA A 52 -8.03 2.74 -1.62
C ALA A 52 -6.52 3.00 -1.76
N ILE A 53 -5.83 3.29 -0.65
CA ILE A 53 -4.37 3.49 -0.65
C ILE A 53 -3.64 2.17 -0.92
N LEU A 54 -4.10 1.05 -0.37
CA LEU A 54 -3.51 -0.26 -0.61
C LEU A 54 -3.58 -0.66 -2.09
N VAL A 55 -4.70 -0.39 -2.75
CA VAL A 55 -4.86 -0.64 -4.20
C VAL A 55 -3.87 0.23 -5.01
N ASP A 56 -3.71 1.50 -4.65
CA ASP A 56 -2.74 2.39 -5.31
C ASP A 56 -1.28 1.92 -5.08
N GLN A 57 -0.97 1.44 -3.87
CA GLN A 57 0.33 0.85 -3.54
C GLN A 57 0.63 -0.41 -4.36
N GLN A 58 -0.34 -1.31 -4.51
CA GLN A 58 -0.19 -2.51 -5.33
C GLN A 58 0.05 -2.16 -6.80
N ALA A 59 -0.77 -1.26 -7.36
CA ALA A 59 -0.59 -0.79 -8.73
C ALA A 59 0.78 -0.11 -8.94
N MET A 60 1.30 0.56 -7.91
CA MET A 60 2.61 1.16 -7.96
C MET A 60 3.75 0.14 -7.89
N ALA A 61 3.61 -0.91 -7.08
CA ALA A 61 4.57 -2.01 -7.05
C ALA A 61 4.69 -2.68 -8.42
N ASP A 62 3.57 -2.94 -9.08
CA ASP A 62 3.56 -3.49 -10.44
C ASP A 62 4.26 -2.57 -11.44
N LYS A 63 4.04 -1.26 -11.37
CA LYS A 63 4.73 -0.28 -12.22
C LYS A 63 6.23 -0.22 -11.93
N PHE A 64 6.62 -0.28 -10.66
CA PHE A 64 8.01 -0.29 -10.25
C PHE A 64 8.76 -1.49 -10.83
N ASP A 65 8.17 -2.70 -10.74
CA ASP A 65 8.77 -3.92 -11.28
C ASP A 65 8.90 -3.88 -12.80
N ARG A 66 7.92 -3.28 -13.49
CA ARG A 66 8.00 -3.08 -14.95
C ARG A 66 9.14 -2.14 -15.33
N ILE A 67 9.24 -0.98 -14.69
CA ILE A 67 10.33 -0.03 -14.95
C ILE A 67 11.68 -0.67 -14.64
N ARG A 68 11.79 -1.41 -13.55
CA ARG A 68 13.01 -2.16 -13.22
C ARG A 68 13.38 -3.16 -14.32
N ALA A 69 12.43 -3.95 -14.78
CA ALA A 69 12.67 -4.92 -15.86
C ALA A 69 13.09 -4.22 -17.16
N ASP A 70 12.55 -3.03 -17.43
CA ASP A 70 12.92 -2.23 -18.59
C ASP A 70 14.37 -1.73 -18.50
N ILE A 71 14.77 -1.23 -17.32
CA ILE A 71 16.17 -0.88 -17.00
C ILE A 71 17.11 -2.09 -17.16
N ASP A 72 16.68 -3.26 -16.70
CA ASP A 72 17.45 -4.50 -16.81
C ASP A 72 17.67 -4.92 -18.27
N SER A 73 16.68 -4.67 -19.14
CA SER A 73 16.74 -4.98 -20.57
C SER A 73 17.62 -4.01 -21.36
N LEU A 74 17.89 -2.82 -20.82
CA LEU A 74 18.63 -1.78 -21.52
C LEU A 74 20.11 -2.17 -21.68
N ASN A 75 20.59 -2.14 -22.92
CA ASN A 75 22.02 -2.22 -23.18
C ASN A 75 22.64 -0.83 -23.06
N PHE A 76 23.24 -0.54 -21.92
CA PHE A 76 23.92 0.73 -21.63
C PHE A 76 25.25 0.92 -22.38
N GLU A 77 25.82 -0.12 -22.99
CA GLU A 77 27.03 0.00 -23.81
C GLU A 77 26.74 0.70 -25.16
N VAL A 78 25.49 0.60 -25.64
CA VAL A 78 25.04 1.25 -26.86
C VAL A 78 24.17 2.45 -26.46
N GLN A 79 24.60 3.65 -26.80
CA GLN A 79 23.98 4.89 -26.35
C GLN A 79 22.55 5.07 -26.92
N GLN A 80 21.52 4.63 -26.18
CA GLN A 80 20.12 4.76 -26.55
C GLN A 80 19.45 5.95 -25.85
N VAL A 81 19.80 7.17 -26.27
CA VAL A 81 19.35 8.43 -25.63
C VAL A 81 17.82 8.51 -25.49
N GLN A 82 17.08 8.04 -26.49
CA GLN A 82 15.61 8.08 -26.49
C GLN A 82 15.02 7.17 -25.40
N HIS A 83 15.39 5.89 -25.37
CA HIS A 83 14.85 4.92 -24.41
C HIS A 83 15.25 5.28 -22.96
N THR A 84 16.47 5.77 -22.77
CA THR A 84 16.93 6.34 -21.49
C THR A 84 16.05 7.52 -21.04
N SER A 85 15.66 8.41 -21.95
CA SER A 85 14.81 9.55 -21.61
C SER A 85 13.38 9.14 -21.25
N GLU A 86 12.85 8.10 -21.92
CA GLU A 86 11.54 7.52 -21.64
C GLU A 86 11.52 6.88 -20.24
N ILE A 87 12.52 6.06 -19.91
CA ILE A 87 12.67 5.47 -18.57
C ILE A 87 12.77 6.55 -17.48
N LYS A 88 13.57 7.60 -17.70
CA LYS A 88 13.70 8.73 -16.74
C LYS A 88 12.36 9.47 -16.56
N ALA A 89 11.57 9.59 -17.62
CA ALA A 89 10.23 10.18 -17.55
C ALA A 89 9.27 9.28 -16.75
N ASP A 90 9.28 7.97 -16.99
CA ASP A 90 8.43 7.01 -16.28
C ASP A 90 8.76 6.92 -14.79
N ILE A 91 10.05 6.94 -14.43
CA ILE A 91 10.51 7.05 -13.04
C ILE A 91 9.97 8.33 -12.39
N SER A 92 9.92 9.45 -13.12
CA SER A 92 9.41 10.72 -12.61
C SER A 92 7.88 10.70 -12.40
N GLN A 93 7.14 9.98 -13.25
CA GLN A 93 5.69 9.82 -13.15
C GLN A 93 5.26 9.07 -11.88
N LEU A 94 6.13 8.24 -11.29
CA LEU A 94 5.83 7.58 -9.99
C LEU A 94 5.57 8.58 -8.86
N GLN A 95 6.05 9.82 -8.98
CA GLN A 95 5.81 10.88 -8.01
C GLN A 95 4.43 11.55 -8.18
N ASP A 96 3.72 11.29 -9.27
CA ASP A 96 2.50 12.03 -9.59
C ASP A 96 1.34 11.68 -8.66
N ALA A 97 1.28 10.45 -8.13
CA ALA A 97 0.33 10.09 -7.07
C ALA A 97 0.53 10.99 -5.84
N TYR A 98 1.78 11.17 -5.40
CA TYR A 98 2.10 12.06 -4.28
C TYR A 98 1.72 13.52 -4.56
N LYS A 99 1.95 14.03 -5.77
CA LYS A 99 1.56 15.40 -6.15
C LYS A 99 0.04 15.56 -6.21
N LYS A 100 -0.66 14.60 -6.82
CA LYS A 100 -2.12 14.60 -7.02
C LYS A 100 -2.87 14.59 -5.69
N HIS A 101 -2.36 13.87 -4.70
CA HIS A 101 -2.95 13.81 -3.35
C HIS A 101 -2.42 14.91 -2.41
N GLY A 102 -2.01 16.07 -2.96
CA GLY A 102 -1.64 17.24 -2.17
C GLY A 102 -0.40 17.04 -1.31
N ARG A 103 0.52 16.14 -1.72
CA ARG A 103 1.72 15.76 -0.95
C ARG A 103 1.40 15.13 0.40
N ASN A 104 0.30 14.39 0.47
CA ASN A 104 -0.06 13.65 1.67
C ASN A 104 1.01 12.57 1.96
N PRO A 105 1.55 12.50 3.19
CA PRO A 105 2.53 11.48 3.59
C PRO A 105 2.11 10.04 3.32
N LYS A 106 0.80 9.73 3.28
CA LYS A 106 0.29 8.40 2.94
C LYS A 106 0.74 7.94 1.54
N TYR A 107 1.06 8.88 0.64
CA TYR A 107 1.52 8.62 -0.74
C TYR A 107 3.04 8.77 -0.93
N LEU A 108 3.81 8.88 0.17
CA LEU A 108 5.26 9.08 0.13
C LEU A 108 6.00 7.92 -0.56
N TYR A 109 5.41 6.72 -0.56
CA TYR A 109 5.97 5.53 -1.19
C TYR A 109 6.30 5.74 -2.68
N GLY A 110 5.52 6.54 -3.43
CA GLY A 110 5.83 6.84 -4.84
C GLY A 110 7.04 7.73 -5.05
N VAL A 111 7.30 8.64 -4.11
CA VAL A 111 8.53 9.43 -4.11
C VAL A 111 9.75 8.55 -3.80
N GLN A 112 9.61 7.63 -2.85
CA GLN A 112 10.68 6.70 -2.50
C GLN A 112 10.99 5.74 -3.65
N ALA A 113 9.96 5.15 -4.26
CA ALA A 113 10.07 4.29 -5.44
C ALA A 113 10.78 4.99 -6.59
N SER A 114 10.37 6.23 -6.91
CA SER A 114 11.01 7.06 -7.92
C SER A 114 12.50 7.27 -7.65
N LYS A 115 12.87 7.67 -6.43
CA LYS A 115 14.27 7.89 -6.06
C LYS A 115 15.10 6.61 -6.13
N PHE A 116 14.53 5.48 -5.73
CA PHE A 116 15.22 4.20 -5.79
C PHE A 116 15.52 3.81 -7.24
N LEU A 117 14.52 3.86 -8.13
CA LEU A 117 14.72 3.52 -9.54
C LEU A 117 15.68 4.48 -10.23
N GLN A 118 15.63 5.77 -9.88
CA GLN A 118 16.59 6.74 -10.40
C GLN A 118 18.02 6.37 -10.01
N GLY A 119 18.28 6.08 -8.72
CA GLY A 119 19.59 5.64 -8.28
C GLY A 119 20.02 4.32 -8.91
N TYR A 120 19.09 3.37 -9.08
CA TYR A 120 19.35 2.10 -9.75
C TYR A 120 19.75 2.29 -11.22
N PHE A 121 19.01 3.15 -11.94
CA PHE A 121 19.30 3.53 -13.32
C PHE A 121 20.71 4.13 -13.45
N ASP A 122 21.03 5.12 -12.62
CA ASP A 122 22.32 5.83 -12.69
C ASP A 122 23.50 4.88 -12.43
N ILE A 123 23.34 3.89 -11.54
CA ILE A 123 24.36 2.86 -11.29
C ILE A 123 24.56 1.98 -12.54
N ARG A 124 23.47 1.53 -13.16
CA ARG A 124 23.51 0.68 -14.36
C ARG A 124 24.12 1.42 -15.55
N GLU A 125 23.78 2.69 -15.71
CA GLU A 125 24.35 3.58 -16.72
C GLU A 125 25.86 3.74 -16.56
N ASN A 126 26.33 4.07 -15.35
CA ASN A 126 27.76 4.22 -15.07
C ASN A 126 28.55 2.92 -15.25
N LEU A 127 27.94 1.77 -14.90
CA LEU A 127 28.55 0.46 -15.13
C LEU A 127 28.72 0.20 -16.63
N GLY A 128 27.69 0.48 -17.44
CA GLY A 128 27.75 0.34 -18.89
C GLY A 128 28.86 1.17 -19.52
N TYR A 129 29.02 2.43 -19.10
CA TYR A 129 30.15 3.27 -19.55
C TYR A 129 31.50 2.67 -19.17
N THR A 130 31.65 2.20 -17.93
CA THR A 130 32.90 1.59 -17.45
C THR A 130 33.27 0.34 -18.26
N VAL A 131 32.29 -0.51 -18.58
CA VAL A 131 32.52 -1.72 -19.39
C VAL A 131 32.89 -1.36 -20.82
N SER A 132 32.18 -0.42 -21.43
CA SER A 132 32.48 0.07 -22.79
C SER A 132 33.89 0.67 -22.88
N ASP A 133 34.27 1.51 -21.92
CA ASP A 133 35.59 2.16 -21.88
C ASP A 133 36.71 1.13 -21.71
N ASN A 134 36.53 0.15 -20.81
CA ASN A 134 37.50 -0.93 -20.64
C ASN A 134 37.68 -1.76 -21.92
N ARG A 135 36.59 -2.05 -22.65
CA ARG A 135 36.66 -2.76 -23.92
C ARG A 135 37.46 -1.97 -24.97
N LEU A 136 37.26 -0.66 -25.07
CA LEU A 136 38.01 0.20 -25.99
C LEU A 136 39.51 0.20 -25.66
N ILE A 137 39.87 0.24 -24.37
CA ILE A 137 41.26 0.16 -23.92
C ILE A 137 41.89 -1.19 -24.31
N GLU A 138 41.17 -2.30 -24.14
CA GLU A 138 41.65 -3.63 -24.54
C GLU A 138 41.89 -3.71 -26.06
N GLU A 139 40.94 -3.24 -26.87
CA GLU A 139 41.08 -3.21 -28.33
C GLU A 139 42.29 -2.37 -28.77
N ASP A 140 42.54 -1.23 -28.14
CA ASP A 140 43.70 -0.39 -28.45
C ASP A 140 45.02 -1.04 -28.02
N LEU A 141 45.05 -1.74 -26.88
CA LEU A 141 46.22 -2.52 -26.45
C LEU A 141 46.52 -3.67 -27.41
N GLU A 142 45.50 -4.35 -27.94
CA GLU A 142 45.67 -5.40 -28.95
C GLU A 142 46.23 -4.87 -30.26
N LYS A 143 45.72 -3.72 -30.74
CA LYS A 143 46.26 -3.06 -31.94
C LYS A 143 47.73 -2.69 -31.77
N ILE A 144 48.11 -2.18 -30.60
CA ILE A 144 49.52 -1.84 -30.30
C ILE A 144 50.37 -3.11 -30.31
N LYS A 145 49.93 -4.21 -29.70
CA LYS A 145 50.65 -5.49 -29.71
C LYS A 145 50.79 -6.08 -31.12
N ALA A 146 49.77 -5.95 -31.96
CA ALA A 146 49.79 -6.48 -33.33
C ALA A 146 50.74 -5.70 -34.26
N ASN A 147 51.11 -4.47 -33.88
CA ASN A 147 52.04 -3.61 -34.62
C ASN A 147 53.51 -3.71 -34.17
N ILE A 148 53.84 -4.63 -33.25
CA ILE A 148 55.21 -4.95 -32.79
C ILE A 148 55.61 -6.31 -33.34
#